data_AF-A0A2R6NZK1-F1
#
_entry.id   AF-A0A2R6NZK1-F1
#
_cell.length_a   1.000
_cell.length_b   1.000
_cell.length_c   1.000
_cell.angle_alpha   90.00
_cell.angle_beta   90.00
_cell.angle_gamma   90.00
#
_symmetry.space_group_name_H-M   'P 1'
#
loop_
_entity.id
_entity.type
_entity.pdbx_description
1 polymer ?
#
loop_
_entity_poly.entity_id
_entity_poly.type
_entity_poly.pdbx_seq_one_letter_code
_entity_poly.pdbx_strand_id
1 'polypeptide(L)'
;MIIWWIRSYNDFEVSGNSLERIQQYLVIEQEPGQQDHGVPPAVWPSSGEVRVENLSARYSPNGPTILENISFHIKAGQRVGIVGRTGSGKSTLTLALLRCIYTEGTVWYDGIPTHTVNLDALRSNITIIPQVPELLSGTLRQNLDMFNQYDDAALNDALRAAGLFSLQHLHNENRLTLDSKIASAGGNLSLTAPSATRHFPDEPINEFVQMVLDAGRLVEFNSPEVLLRDKESLLRALVEESADRDELLAMAQGGIII
;
A
#
# COMPACT_ATOMS: atom_id res chain seq x y z
N MET A 1 27.73 13.77 -54.68
CA MET A 1 28.18 14.53 -53.49
C MET A 1 27.01 15.20 -52.77
N ILE A 2 26.20 16.05 -53.41
CA ILE A 2 25.10 16.77 -52.73
C ILE A 2 24.02 15.86 -52.10
N ILE A 3 23.62 14.79 -52.80
CA ILE A 3 22.63 13.83 -52.28
C ILE A 3 23.14 13.10 -51.03
N TRP A 4 24.46 12.85 -50.94
CA TRP A 4 25.06 12.20 -49.78
C TRP A 4 24.99 13.11 -48.55
N TRP A 5 25.35 14.40 -48.71
CA TRP A 5 25.21 15.39 -47.64
C TRP A 5 23.76 15.58 -47.17
N ILE A 6 22.81 15.62 -48.10
CA ILE A 6 21.38 15.71 -47.77
C ILE A 6 20.93 14.49 -46.97
N ARG A 7 21.33 13.27 -47.38
CA ARG A 7 21.03 12.04 -46.64
C ARG A 7 21.66 12.03 -45.26
N SER A 8 22.94 12.35 -45.15
CA SER A 8 23.64 12.41 -43.85
C SER A 8 23.05 13.44 -42.90
N TYR A 9 22.59 14.59 -43.40
CA TYR A 9 21.92 15.59 -42.58
C TYR A 9 20.53 15.10 -42.12
N ASN A 10 19.75 14.50 -43.01
CA ASN A 10 18.46 13.91 -42.67
C ASN A 10 18.60 12.78 -41.64
N ASP A 11 19.59 11.89 -41.81
CA ASP A 11 19.85 10.80 -40.86
C ASP A 11 20.26 11.34 -39.48
N PHE A 12 21.01 12.44 -39.43
CA PHE A 12 21.36 13.14 -38.18
C PHE A 12 20.13 13.74 -37.51
N GLU A 13 19.29 14.46 -38.27
CA GLU A 13 18.05 15.07 -37.77
C GLU A 13 17.10 14.00 -37.19
N VAL A 14 16.88 12.92 -37.93
CA VAL A 14 16.05 11.79 -37.48
C VAL A 14 16.62 11.14 -36.21
N SER A 15 17.94 10.99 -36.11
CA SER A 15 18.60 10.47 -34.90
C SER A 15 18.48 11.43 -33.71
N GLY A 16 18.47 12.75 -33.99
CA GLY A 16 18.30 13.81 -32.99
C GLY A 16 16.99 13.71 -32.20
N ASN A 17 15.90 13.22 -32.81
CA ASN A 17 14.64 12.98 -32.12
C ASN A 17 14.78 12.03 -30.91
N SER A 18 15.69 11.05 -30.99
CA SER A 18 15.94 10.14 -29.86
C SER A 18 16.61 10.87 -28.70
N LEU A 19 17.53 11.79 -28.98
CA LEU A 19 18.18 12.62 -27.97
C LEU A 19 17.17 13.57 -27.32
N GLU A 20 16.29 14.19 -28.10
CA GLU A 20 15.22 15.06 -27.59
C GLU A 20 14.31 14.30 -26.61
N ARG A 21 13.90 13.07 -26.96
CA ARG A 21 13.09 12.23 -26.06
C ARG A 21 13.81 11.87 -24.77
N ILE A 22 15.10 11.53 -24.82
CA ILE A 22 15.90 11.29 -23.61
C ILE A 22 15.95 12.55 -22.74
N GLN A 23 16.20 13.71 -23.36
CA GLN A 23 16.22 14.98 -22.65
C GLN A 23 14.87 15.29 -21.99
N GLN A 24 13.75 15.00 -22.63
CA GLN A 24 12.41 15.18 -22.04
C GLN A 24 12.24 14.37 -20.74
N TYR A 25 12.76 13.14 -20.67
CA TYR A 25 12.71 12.33 -19.43
C TYR A 25 13.66 12.82 -18.34
N LEU A 26 14.76 13.49 -18.70
CA LEU A 26 15.71 14.05 -17.72
C LEU A 26 15.18 15.31 -17.02
N VAL A 27 14.23 16.02 -17.64
CA VAL A 27 13.76 17.35 -17.19
C VAL A 27 12.34 17.29 -16.59
N ILE A 28 11.82 16.10 -16.28
CA ILE A 28 10.53 15.97 -15.60
C ILE A 28 10.61 16.47 -14.15
N GLU A 29 9.46 16.87 -13.61
CA GLU A 29 9.31 17.11 -12.18
C GLU A 29 9.60 15.80 -11.43
N GLN A 30 10.56 15.87 -10.51
CA GLN A 30 10.98 14.74 -9.68
C GLN A 30 10.35 14.87 -8.29
N GLU A 31 10.03 13.75 -7.65
CA GLU A 31 9.75 13.77 -6.22
C GLU A 31 10.98 14.30 -5.45
N PRO A 32 10.78 14.88 -4.26
CA PRO A 32 11.90 15.21 -3.39
C PRO A 32 12.76 13.96 -3.19
N GLY A 33 14.02 14.02 -3.63
CA GLY A 33 14.97 12.93 -3.43
C GLY A 33 15.31 12.72 -1.96
N GLN A 34 16.25 11.81 -1.69
CA GLN A 34 16.71 11.54 -0.33
C GLN A 34 17.26 12.82 0.33
N GLN A 35 16.63 13.22 1.44
CA GLN A 35 16.95 14.43 2.19
C GLN A 35 17.61 14.07 3.52
N ASP A 36 18.75 14.70 3.83
CA ASP A 36 19.43 14.56 5.13
C ASP A 36 18.69 15.27 6.29
N HIS A 37 17.74 16.13 5.96
CA HIS A 37 16.87 16.81 6.91
C HIS A 37 15.50 16.14 6.99
N GLY A 38 14.78 16.33 8.09
CA GLY A 38 13.48 15.68 8.31
C GLY A 38 13.59 14.20 8.70
N VAL A 39 14.74 13.77 9.22
CA VAL A 39 14.91 12.43 9.80
C VAL A 39 14.22 12.41 11.18
N PRO A 40 13.22 11.54 11.40
CA PRO A 40 12.55 11.45 12.68
C PRO A 40 13.44 10.70 13.70
N PRO A 41 13.08 10.67 15.00
CA PRO A 41 13.79 9.87 15.98
C PRO A 41 13.91 8.40 15.54
N ALA A 42 15.00 7.71 15.93
CA ALA A 42 15.30 6.34 15.45
C ALA A 42 14.21 5.29 15.76
N VAL A 43 13.35 5.56 16.75
CA VAL A 43 12.27 4.66 17.18
C VAL A 43 10.91 5.10 16.60
N TRP A 44 10.89 6.12 15.75
CA TRP A 44 9.66 6.59 15.13
C TRP A 44 9.31 5.76 13.89
N PRO A 45 8.04 5.38 13.69
CA PRO A 45 6.92 5.50 14.64
C PRO A 45 7.00 4.40 15.71
N SER A 46 6.73 4.78 16.95
CA SER A 46 6.83 3.96 18.16
C SER A 46 5.49 3.39 18.65
N SER A 47 4.40 4.15 18.48
CA SER A 47 3.07 3.80 19.00
C SER A 47 2.08 3.40 17.91
N GLY A 48 2.27 3.94 16.70
CA GLY A 48 1.38 3.73 15.56
C GLY A 48 0.10 4.57 15.61
N GLU A 49 0.09 5.65 16.40
CA GLU A 49 -1.02 6.61 16.39
C GLU A 49 -1.03 7.38 15.07
N VAL A 50 -2.20 7.46 14.42
CA VAL A 50 -2.38 8.20 13.17
C VAL A 50 -3.47 9.24 13.34
N ARG A 51 -3.16 10.51 13.12
CA ARG A 51 -4.15 11.59 13.08
C ARG A 51 -4.18 12.19 11.69
N VAL A 52 -5.38 12.44 11.17
CA VAL A 52 -5.58 13.03 9.85
C VAL A 52 -6.57 14.17 9.99
N GLU A 53 -6.21 15.34 9.46
CA GLU A 53 -7.08 16.53 9.46
C GLU A 53 -7.17 17.14 8.07
N ASN A 54 -8.41 17.27 7.60
CA ASN A 54 -8.79 17.91 6.35
C ASN A 54 -8.01 17.38 5.14
N LEU A 55 -7.71 16.07 5.13
CA LEU A 55 -6.97 15.44 4.06
C LEU A 55 -7.77 15.48 2.76
N SER A 56 -7.18 16.09 1.74
CA SER A 56 -7.68 16.03 0.37
C SER A 56 -6.58 15.51 -0.55
N ALA A 57 -6.92 14.72 -1.57
CA ALA A 57 -5.91 14.07 -2.42
C ALA A 57 -6.28 14.05 -3.90
N ARG A 58 -5.27 14.21 -4.77
CA ARG A 58 -5.40 14.19 -6.24
C ARG A 58 -4.16 13.55 -6.90
N TYR A 59 -4.35 12.95 -8.07
CA TYR A 59 -3.26 12.27 -8.81
C TYR A 59 -2.38 13.22 -9.63
N SER A 60 -2.87 14.43 -9.95
CA SER A 60 -2.10 15.44 -10.65
C SER A 60 -2.42 16.84 -10.12
N PRO A 61 -1.51 17.82 -10.27
CA PRO A 61 -1.71 19.16 -9.71
C PRO A 61 -3.00 19.84 -10.19
N ASN A 62 -3.35 19.61 -11.47
CA ASN A 62 -4.55 20.17 -12.11
C ASN A 62 -5.69 19.14 -12.25
N GLY A 63 -5.55 17.97 -11.62
CA GLY A 63 -6.54 16.90 -11.68
C GLY A 63 -7.70 17.10 -10.72
N PRO A 64 -8.78 16.31 -10.88
CA PRO A 64 -9.88 16.32 -9.93
C PRO A 64 -9.42 15.83 -8.55
N THR A 65 -9.96 16.45 -7.51
CA THR A 65 -9.83 15.97 -6.13
C THR A 65 -10.61 14.67 -5.98
N ILE A 66 -9.94 13.61 -5.53
CA ILE A 66 -10.52 12.26 -5.36
C ILE A 66 -10.90 12.01 -3.91
N LEU A 67 -10.13 12.53 -2.95
CA LEU A 67 -10.48 12.52 -1.54
C LEU A 67 -10.74 13.94 -1.08
N GLU A 68 -11.83 14.15 -0.34
CA GLU A 68 -12.27 15.49 0.07
C GLU A 68 -12.45 15.57 1.59
N ASN A 69 -11.67 16.45 2.24
CA ASN A 69 -11.82 16.83 3.65
C ASN A 69 -11.93 15.66 4.64
N ILE A 70 -11.12 14.62 4.45
CA ILE A 70 -11.12 13.44 5.33
C ILE A 70 -10.41 13.80 6.64
N SER A 71 -11.08 13.56 7.77
CA SER A 71 -10.49 13.72 9.11
C SER A 71 -10.84 12.52 10.00
N PHE A 72 -9.84 11.91 10.61
CA PHE A 72 -10.02 10.80 11.54
C PHE A 72 -8.82 10.65 12.47
N HIS A 73 -8.98 9.86 13.52
CA HIS A 73 -7.95 9.58 14.50
C HIS A 73 -7.92 8.09 14.82
N ILE A 74 -6.80 7.45 14.51
CA ILE A 74 -6.50 6.05 14.83
C ILE A 74 -5.57 6.06 16.04
N LYS A 75 -6.01 5.42 17.12
CA LYS A 75 -5.22 5.31 18.35
C LYS A 75 -4.12 4.26 18.19
N ALA A 76 -3.07 4.36 19.02
CA ALA A 76 -2.02 3.36 19.11
C ALA A 76 -2.60 1.95 19.34
N GLY A 77 -2.14 0.97 18.54
CA GLY A 77 -2.61 -0.42 18.59
C GLY A 77 -4.03 -0.67 18.05
N GLN A 78 -4.70 0.36 17.53
CA GLN A 78 -6.07 0.23 17.01
C GLN A 78 -6.08 -0.37 15.60
N ARG A 79 -6.96 -1.35 15.38
CA ARG A 79 -7.13 -1.96 14.06
C ARG A 79 -8.28 -1.28 13.33
N VAL A 80 -8.06 -0.88 12.08
CA VAL A 80 -9.07 -0.19 11.27
C VAL A 80 -9.39 -0.99 10.01
N GLY A 81 -10.64 -1.37 9.85
CA GLY A 81 -11.18 -1.88 8.60
C GLY A 81 -11.63 -0.73 7.71
N ILE A 82 -11.39 -0.80 6.40
CA ILE A 82 -11.88 0.21 5.45
C ILE A 82 -12.78 -0.48 4.43
N VAL A 83 -14.04 -0.03 4.33
CA VAL A 83 -15.00 -0.53 3.35
C VAL A 83 -15.58 0.60 2.50
N GLY A 84 -16.19 0.23 1.39
CA GLY A 84 -16.82 1.15 0.45
C GLY A 84 -16.90 0.53 -0.93
N ARG A 85 -17.75 1.06 -1.81
CA ARG A 85 -17.91 0.57 -3.18
C ARG A 85 -16.62 0.72 -4.01
N THR A 86 -16.51 -0.02 -5.11
CA THR A 86 -15.41 0.17 -6.07
C THR A 86 -15.38 1.64 -6.53
N GLY A 87 -14.19 2.25 -6.53
CA GLY A 87 -14.03 3.66 -6.86
C GLY A 87 -14.26 4.64 -5.69
N SER A 88 -14.59 4.18 -4.47
CA SER A 88 -14.85 5.08 -3.34
C SER A 88 -13.62 5.83 -2.78
N GLY A 89 -12.42 5.52 -3.27
CA GLY A 89 -11.17 6.18 -2.84
C GLY A 89 -10.31 5.38 -1.85
N LYS A 90 -10.63 4.12 -1.53
CA LYS A 90 -9.85 3.28 -0.59
C LYS A 90 -8.35 3.21 -0.94
N SER A 91 -8.02 2.79 -2.16
CA SER A 91 -6.62 2.72 -2.61
C SER A 91 -5.97 4.10 -2.67
N THR A 92 -6.74 5.13 -3.03
CA THR A 92 -6.27 6.52 -3.02
C THR A 92 -5.92 6.98 -1.60
N LEU A 93 -6.69 6.59 -0.58
CA LEU A 93 -6.39 6.91 0.82
C LEU A 93 -5.08 6.25 1.26
N THR A 94 -4.87 4.98 0.90
CA THR A 94 -3.60 4.29 1.18
C THR A 94 -2.40 5.02 0.57
N LEU A 95 -2.51 5.45 -0.70
CA LEU A 95 -1.45 6.22 -1.37
C LEU A 95 -1.25 7.62 -0.76
N ALA A 96 -2.33 8.28 -0.34
CA ALA A 96 -2.27 9.59 0.30
C ALA A 96 -1.55 9.53 1.66
N LEU A 97 -1.80 8.49 2.46
CA LEU A 97 -1.17 8.30 3.77
C LEU A 97 0.35 8.09 3.70
N LEU A 98 0.87 7.59 2.57
CA LEU A 98 2.30 7.47 2.27
C LEU A 98 2.88 8.63 1.45
N ARG A 99 2.08 9.67 1.19
CA ARG A 99 2.47 10.81 0.34
C ARG A 99 2.98 10.34 -1.04
N CYS A 100 2.33 9.35 -1.65
CA CYS A 100 2.63 8.89 -3.02
C CYS A 100 1.85 9.66 -4.10
N ILE A 101 0.93 10.53 -3.68
CA ILE A 101 0.13 11.40 -4.54
C ILE A 101 0.05 12.79 -3.91
N TYR A 102 -0.46 13.78 -4.64
CA TYR A 102 -0.61 15.13 -4.13
C TYR A 102 -1.67 15.17 -3.03
N THR A 103 -1.29 15.70 -1.87
CA THR A 103 -2.16 15.80 -0.70
C THR A 103 -2.19 17.21 -0.14
N GLU A 104 -3.35 17.64 0.32
CA GLU A 104 -3.58 18.82 1.16
C GLU A 104 -4.11 18.39 2.53
N GLY A 105 -4.04 19.28 3.52
CA GLY A 105 -4.32 18.94 4.92
C GLY A 105 -3.08 18.46 5.64
N THR A 106 -3.24 17.82 6.80
CA THR A 106 -2.11 17.32 7.59
C THR A 106 -2.37 15.91 8.09
N VAL A 107 -1.33 15.08 7.98
CA VAL A 107 -1.28 13.72 8.53
C VAL A 107 -0.18 13.71 9.57
N TRP A 108 -0.46 13.14 10.75
CA TRP A 108 0.52 12.95 11.80
C TRP A 108 0.66 11.46 12.10
N TYR A 109 1.90 11.00 12.25
CA TYR A 109 2.21 9.72 12.88
C TYR A 109 2.94 10.00 14.20
N ASP A 110 2.42 9.47 15.30
CA ASP A 110 2.96 9.69 16.66
C ASP A 110 3.21 11.18 16.98
N GLY A 111 2.27 12.04 16.60
CA GLY A 111 2.35 13.50 16.83
C GLY A 111 3.30 14.26 15.90
N ILE A 112 4.05 13.58 15.02
CA ILE A 112 4.94 14.23 14.05
C ILE A 112 4.22 14.40 12.71
N PRO A 113 4.10 15.63 12.18
CA PRO A 113 3.46 15.87 10.89
C PRO A 113 4.31 15.34 9.73
N THR A 114 3.70 14.54 8.85
CA THR A 114 4.39 13.82 7.77
C THR A 114 5.10 14.72 6.77
N HIS A 115 4.63 15.96 6.56
CA HIS A 115 5.27 16.91 5.64
C HIS A 115 6.63 17.41 6.15
N THR A 116 6.92 17.25 7.45
CA THR A 116 8.23 17.59 8.05
C THR A 116 9.21 16.42 8.02
N VAL A 117 8.72 15.21 7.71
CA VAL A 117 9.51 13.98 7.64
C VAL A 117 9.92 13.73 6.19
N ASN A 118 11.16 13.27 5.97
CA ASN A 118 11.60 12.89 4.64
C ASN A 118 10.84 11.63 4.14
N LEU A 119 10.73 11.48 2.82
CA LEU A 119 9.91 10.40 2.25
C LEU A 119 10.51 9.01 2.51
N ASP A 120 11.84 8.89 2.54
CA ASP A 120 12.50 7.62 2.78
C ASP A 120 12.22 7.09 4.18
N ALA A 121 12.35 7.91 5.23
CA ALA A 121 12.06 7.48 6.60
C ALA A 121 10.56 7.23 6.81
N LEU A 122 9.68 7.98 6.13
CA LEU A 122 8.25 7.72 6.17
C LEU A 122 7.92 6.35 5.55
N ARG A 123 8.43 6.08 4.35
CA ARG A 123 8.10 4.89 3.55
C ARG A 123 8.88 3.63 3.99
N SER A 124 10.01 3.77 4.69
CA SER A 124 10.73 2.63 5.27
C SER A 124 10.07 2.08 6.54
N ASN A 125 9.30 2.91 7.25
CA ASN A 125 8.68 2.55 8.53
C ASN A 125 7.19 2.21 8.43
N ILE A 126 6.60 2.32 7.24
CA ILE A 126 5.20 2.00 7.00
C ILE A 126 5.12 1.02 5.83
N THR A 127 4.52 -0.14 6.07
CA THR A 127 4.41 -1.20 5.06
C THR A 127 3.05 -1.17 4.37
N ILE A 128 3.04 -1.24 3.03
CA ILE A 128 1.85 -1.51 2.23
C ILE A 128 1.96 -2.90 1.62
N ILE A 129 0.82 -3.61 1.59
CA ILE A 129 0.63 -4.78 0.73
C ILE A 129 -0.22 -4.33 -0.46
N PRO A 130 0.32 -4.27 -1.69
CA PRO A 130 -0.42 -3.83 -2.86
C PRO A 130 -1.54 -4.83 -3.20
N GLN A 131 -2.61 -4.34 -3.84
CA GLN A 131 -3.72 -5.19 -4.27
C GLN A 131 -3.29 -6.24 -5.30
N VAL A 132 -2.34 -5.90 -6.17
CA VAL A 132 -1.73 -6.81 -7.12
C VAL A 132 -0.28 -7.02 -6.68
N PRO A 133 0.09 -8.20 -6.14
CA PRO A 133 1.47 -8.48 -5.80
C PRO A 133 2.29 -8.63 -7.07
N GLU A 134 3.36 -7.84 -7.20
CA GLU A 134 4.34 -7.98 -8.28
C GLU A 134 5.60 -8.66 -7.76
N LEU A 135 6.01 -9.73 -8.43
CA LEU A 135 7.26 -10.41 -8.17
C LEU A 135 8.25 -10.15 -9.31
N LEU A 136 9.46 -9.79 -8.92
CA LEU A 136 10.58 -9.57 -9.81
C LEU A 136 11.19 -10.91 -10.24
N SER A 137 11.62 -10.98 -11.49
CA SER A 137 12.40 -12.10 -12.00
C SER A 137 13.70 -12.22 -11.21
N GLY A 138 13.94 -13.36 -10.56
CA GLY A 138 15.09 -13.51 -9.67
C GLY A 138 14.96 -14.72 -8.77
N THR A 139 15.65 -14.70 -7.63
CA THR A 139 15.42 -15.68 -6.56
C THR A 139 14.33 -15.22 -5.61
N LEU A 140 13.77 -16.15 -4.84
CA LEU A 140 12.86 -15.81 -3.73
C LEU A 140 13.54 -14.86 -2.74
N ARG A 141 14.84 -15.07 -2.43
CA ARG A 141 15.62 -14.13 -1.62
C ARG A 141 15.60 -12.72 -2.17
N GLN A 142 15.89 -12.53 -3.46
CA GLN A 142 15.93 -11.19 -4.06
C GLN A 142 14.57 -10.48 -4.01
N ASN A 143 13.47 -11.24 -4.03
CA ASN A 143 12.13 -10.69 -3.88
C ASN A 143 11.79 -10.34 -2.41
N LEU A 144 12.32 -11.09 -1.45
CA LEU A 144 12.11 -10.84 -0.02
C LEU A 144 13.02 -9.74 0.53
N ASP A 145 14.27 -9.69 0.05
CA ASP A 145 15.31 -8.79 0.51
C ASP A 145 16.23 -8.42 -0.66
N MET A 146 15.83 -7.36 -1.38
CA MET A 146 16.57 -6.85 -2.53
C MET A 146 17.91 -6.21 -2.14
N PHE A 147 18.08 -5.82 -0.87
CA PHE A 147 19.26 -5.11 -0.38
C PHE A 147 20.22 -6.02 0.40
N ASN A 148 19.88 -7.31 0.57
CA ASN A 148 20.67 -8.30 1.28
C ASN A 148 21.03 -7.83 2.71
N GLN A 149 20.03 -7.31 3.41
CA GLN A 149 20.12 -6.80 4.78
C GLN A 149 19.84 -7.88 5.85
N TYR A 150 19.19 -8.98 5.48
CA TYR A 150 18.75 -10.03 6.40
C TYR A 150 19.42 -11.37 6.11
N ASP A 151 19.61 -12.15 7.17
CA ASP A 151 20.16 -13.49 7.06
C ASP A 151 19.09 -14.55 6.73
N ASP A 152 19.56 -15.74 6.38
CA ASP A 152 18.70 -16.86 5.99
C ASP A 152 17.73 -17.26 7.10
N ALA A 153 18.15 -17.14 8.36
CA ALA A 153 17.31 -17.47 9.50
C ALA A 153 16.11 -16.52 9.58
N ALA A 154 16.34 -15.21 9.55
CA ALA A 154 15.29 -14.21 9.58
C ALA A 154 14.32 -14.34 8.39
N LEU A 155 14.85 -14.57 7.18
CA LEU A 155 14.01 -14.73 5.99
C LEU A 155 13.16 -16.01 6.06
N ASN A 156 13.72 -17.13 6.53
CA ASN A 156 12.96 -18.37 6.69
C ASN A 156 11.90 -18.24 7.79
N ASP A 157 12.18 -17.53 8.88
CA ASP A 157 11.21 -17.29 9.95
C ASP A 157 10.07 -16.39 9.47
N ALA A 158 10.35 -15.35 8.68
CA ALA A 158 9.33 -14.54 8.03
C ALA A 158 8.44 -15.38 7.10
N LEU A 159 9.03 -16.27 6.30
CA LEU A 159 8.29 -17.20 5.43
C LEU A 159 7.41 -18.18 6.22
N ARG A 160 7.84 -18.62 7.40
CA ARG A 160 7.03 -19.46 8.30
C ARG A 160 5.87 -18.68 8.88
N ALA A 161 6.13 -17.48 9.39
CA ALA A 161 5.11 -16.60 9.96
C ALA A 161 4.04 -16.22 8.91
N ALA A 162 4.44 -16.02 7.66
CA ALA A 162 3.53 -15.79 6.54
C ALA A 162 2.72 -17.04 6.10
N GLY A 163 2.93 -18.20 6.75
CA GLY A 163 2.20 -19.43 6.46
C GLY A 163 2.65 -20.17 5.20
N LEU A 164 3.73 -19.74 4.54
CA LEU A 164 4.19 -20.34 3.28
C LEU A 164 4.62 -21.81 3.47
N PHE A 165 5.19 -22.14 4.63
CA PHE A 165 5.60 -23.51 4.95
C PHE A 165 4.43 -24.47 5.12
N SER A 166 3.27 -24.00 5.59
CA SER A 166 2.06 -24.83 5.72
C SER A 166 1.54 -25.28 4.35
N LEU A 167 1.68 -24.44 3.32
CA LEU A 167 1.29 -24.77 1.95
C LEU A 167 2.26 -25.75 1.26
N GLN A 168 3.55 -25.71 1.62
CA GLN A 168 4.56 -26.61 1.05
C GLN A 168 4.37 -28.08 1.45
N HIS A 169 3.70 -28.37 2.58
CA HIS A 169 3.44 -29.76 3.01
C HIS A 169 2.34 -30.44 2.18
N LEU A 170 1.55 -29.68 1.42
CA LEU A 170 0.46 -30.20 0.59
C LEU A 170 0.91 -30.65 -0.81
N HIS A 171 2.03 -30.12 -1.31
CA HIS A 171 2.56 -30.46 -2.63
C HIS A 171 4.01 -30.96 -2.50
N ASN A 172 4.19 -32.29 -2.55
CA ASN A 172 5.48 -32.97 -2.40
C ASN A 172 6.52 -32.67 -3.51
N GLU A 173 6.20 -31.90 -4.55
CA GLU A 173 7.07 -31.80 -5.74
C GLU A 173 7.83 -30.48 -5.90
N ASN A 174 7.65 -29.45 -5.06
CA ASN A 174 8.47 -28.23 -5.14
C ASN A 174 8.53 -27.49 -3.78
N ARG A 175 9.49 -27.83 -2.93
CA ARG A 175 9.80 -27.04 -1.74
C ARG A 175 10.45 -25.72 -2.17
N LEU A 176 9.76 -24.60 -1.93
CA LEU A 176 10.30 -23.27 -2.18
C LEU A 176 11.39 -22.96 -1.16
N THR A 177 12.62 -22.85 -1.63
CA THR A 177 13.79 -22.37 -0.90
C THR A 177 14.09 -20.92 -1.26
N LEU A 178 14.96 -20.25 -0.49
CA LEU A 178 15.40 -18.87 -0.78
C LEU A 178 16.07 -18.74 -2.15
N ASP A 179 16.69 -19.81 -2.66
CA ASP A 179 17.34 -19.85 -3.97
C ASP A 179 16.39 -20.26 -5.12
N SER A 180 15.12 -20.54 -4.81
CA SER A 180 14.14 -20.90 -5.83
C SER A 180 13.95 -19.76 -6.82
N LYS A 181 14.02 -20.09 -8.12
CA LYS A 181 13.82 -19.11 -9.18
C LYS A 181 12.35 -18.71 -9.25
N ILE A 182 12.11 -17.42 -9.29
CA ILE A 182 10.80 -16.79 -9.48
C ILE A 182 10.77 -16.19 -10.89
N ALA A 183 9.77 -16.58 -11.67
CA ALA A 183 9.49 -15.96 -12.97
C ALA A 183 8.82 -14.60 -12.76
N SER A 184 8.91 -13.70 -13.75
CA SER A 184 8.22 -12.41 -13.72
C SER A 184 6.74 -12.58 -13.37
N ALA A 185 6.24 -11.71 -12.49
CA ALA A 185 4.86 -11.75 -11.99
C ALA A 185 4.47 -13.07 -11.28
N GLY A 186 5.46 -13.88 -10.86
CA GLY A 186 5.19 -15.12 -10.14
C GLY A 186 4.54 -16.20 -10.99
N GLY A 187 4.67 -16.17 -12.32
CA GLY A 187 4.00 -17.13 -13.22
C GLY A 187 4.34 -18.61 -12.97
N ASN A 188 5.39 -18.90 -12.19
CA ASN A 188 5.77 -20.23 -11.76
C ASN A 188 5.42 -20.54 -10.28
N LEU A 189 4.80 -19.59 -9.56
CA LEU A 189 4.18 -19.82 -8.27
C LEU A 189 2.70 -20.11 -8.51
N SER A 190 2.31 -21.39 -8.40
CA SER A 190 0.88 -21.78 -8.39
C SER A 190 0.25 -21.51 -7.02
N LEU A 191 0.69 -20.45 -6.35
CA LEU A 191 0.09 -19.97 -5.12
C LEU A 191 -0.95 -18.94 -5.54
N THR A 192 -2.16 -19.38 -5.85
CA THR A 192 -3.33 -18.54 -5.53
C THR A 192 -3.12 -18.13 -4.10
N ALA A 193 -2.87 -16.84 -3.82
CA ALA A 193 -2.82 -16.34 -2.47
C ALA A 193 -4.11 -16.86 -1.80
N PRO A 194 -4.05 -17.90 -0.94
CA PRO A 194 -5.20 -18.16 -0.12
C PRO A 194 -5.35 -16.88 0.70
N SER A 195 -6.57 -16.56 1.10
CA SER A 195 -6.80 -15.58 2.15
C SER A 195 -5.98 -16.04 3.37
N ALA A 196 -4.71 -15.62 3.43
CA ALA A 196 -3.78 -16.05 4.45
C ALA A 196 -4.38 -15.49 5.72
N THR A 197 -4.92 -16.38 6.56
CA THR A 197 -5.45 -16.01 7.85
C THR A 197 -4.31 -15.32 8.58
N ARG A 198 -4.39 -13.99 8.67
CA ARG A 198 -3.28 -13.18 9.14
C ARG A 198 -3.11 -13.44 10.61
N HIS A 199 -2.05 -14.15 10.97
CA HIS A 199 -1.58 -14.14 12.33
C HIS A 199 -0.72 -12.88 12.50
N PHE A 200 -1.39 -11.75 12.77
CA PHE A 200 -0.69 -10.63 13.37
C PHE A 200 -0.15 -11.09 14.72
N PRO A 201 1.09 -10.73 15.11
CA PRO A 201 1.62 -11.08 16.42
C PRO A 201 0.60 -10.72 17.51
N ASP A 202 0.55 -11.55 18.57
CA ASP A 202 -0.41 -11.49 19.69
C ASP A 202 -0.27 -10.21 20.55
N GLU A 203 -0.24 -9.04 19.93
CA GLU A 203 -0.51 -7.78 20.61
C GLU A 203 -1.99 -7.73 20.97
N PRO A 204 -2.33 -7.31 22.20
CA PRO A 204 -3.72 -7.18 22.61
C PRO A 204 -4.45 -6.28 21.61
N ILE A 205 -5.50 -6.82 20.98
CA ILE A 205 -6.33 -6.10 20.02
C ILE A 205 -7.05 -4.99 20.80
N ASN A 206 -6.47 -3.80 20.80
CA ASN A 206 -7.08 -2.63 21.39
C ASN A 206 -8.06 -2.05 20.37
N GLU A 207 -9.31 -2.51 20.41
CA GLU A 207 -10.46 -1.92 19.71
C GLU A 207 -10.37 -2.01 18.16
N PHE A 208 -11.40 -2.57 17.53
CA PHE A 208 -11.54 -2.52 16.07
C PHE A 208 -12.52 -1.42 15.66
N VAL A 209 -12.12 -0.60 14.70
CA VAL A 209 -12.93 0.47 14.14
C VAL A 209 -13.15 0.22 12.65
N GLN A 210 -14.36 0.53 12.20
CA GLN A 210 -14.75 0.45 10.82
C GLN A 210 -14.83 1.86 10.22
N MET A 211 -14.07 2.06 9.16
CA MET A 211 -14.10 3.22 8.29
C MET A 211 -14.95 2.91 7.06
N VAL A 212 -15.87 3.79 6.70
CA VAL A 212 -16.68 3.69 5.48
C VAL A 212 -16.40 4.90 4.59
N LEU A 213 -15.88 4.61 3.40
CA LEU A 213 -15.63 5.60 2.37
C LEU A 213 -16.69 5.51 1.27
N ASP A 214 -17.26 6.66 0.91
CA ASP A 214 -18.14 6.80 -0.24
C ASP A 214 -17.81 8.06 -1.03
N ALA A 215 -17.74 7.94 -2.35
CA ALA A 215 -17.44 9.04 -3.27
C ALA A 215 -16.28 9.97 -2.81
N GLY A 216 -15.20 9.40 -2.28
CA GLY A 216 -14.04 10.20 -1.84
C GLY A 216 -14.16 10.85 -0.47
N ARG A 217 -15.23 10.57 0.28
CA ARG A 217 -15.48 11.15 1.60
C ARG A 217 -15.56 10.07 2.66
N LEU A 218 -15.16 10.45 3.88
CA LEU A 218 -15.38 9.65 5.07
C LEU A 218 -16.82 9.86 5.55
N VAL A 219 -17.64 8.81 5.47
CA VAL A 219 -19.04 8.86 5.87
C VAL A 219 -19.21 8.34 7.30
N GLU A 220 -18.52 7.26 7.65
CA GLU A 220 -18.65 6.61 8.95
C GLU A 220 -17.28 6.20 9.50
N PHE A 221 -17.09 6.36 10.80
CA PHE A 221 -15.89 5.94 11.51
C PHE A 221 -16.24 5.60 12.96
N ASN A 222 -16.55 4.32 13.23
CA ASN A 222 -16.92 3.86 14.56
C ASN A 222 -16.73 2.34 14.68
N SER A 223 -16.95 1.76 15.87
CA SER A 223 -17.04 0.32 16.05
C SER A 223 -18.12 -0.30 15.15
N PRO A 224 -17.90 -1.50 14.57
CA PRO A 224 -18.89 -2.16 13.71
C PRO A 224 -20.24 -2.36 14.39
N GLU A 225 -20.25 -2.66 15.70
CA GLU A 225 -21.48 -2.87 16.45
C GLU A 225 -22.39 -1.63 16.46
N VAL A 226 -21.79 -0.44 16.63
CA VAL A 226 -22.53 0.82 16.63
C VAL A 226 -23.11 1.10 15.24
N LEU A 227 -22.30 0.92 14.20
CA LEU A 227 -22.72 1.17 12.82
C LEU A 227 -23.81 0.19 12.36
N LEU A 228 -23.71 -1.10 12.70
CA LEU A 228 -24.71 -2.10 12.32
C LEU A 228 -26.05 -1.95 13.06
N ARG A 229 -26.05 -1.32 14.24
CA ARG A 229 -27.29 -1.01 14.97
C ARG A 229 -28.06 0.14 14.36
N ASP A 230 -27.35 1.10 13.75
CA ASP A 230 -27.97 2.21 13.04
C ASP A 230 -28.65 1.71 11.75
N LYS A 231 -29.89 2.15 11.52
CA LYS A 231 -30.66 1.79 10.33
C LYS A 231 -30.29 2.64 9.12
N GLU A 232 -29.75 3.82 9.34
CA GLU A 232 -29.30 4.72 8.26
C GLU A 232 -27.83 4.48 7.88
N SER A 233 -27.17 3.53 8.54
CA SER A 233 -25.75 3.27 8.29
C SER A 233 -25.50 2.68 6.89
N LEU A 234 -24.51 3.25 6.21
CA LEU A 234 -24.02 2.76 4.95
C LEU A 234 -23.29 1.43 5.10
N LEU A 235 -22.53 1.21 6.20
CA LEU A 235 -21.96 -0.10 6.50
C LEU A 235 -23.04 -1.18 6.51
N ARG A 236 -24.13 -0.91 7.22
CA ARG A 236 -25.24 -1.86 7.33
C ARG A 236 -25.84 -2.16 5.96
N ALA A 237 -26.12 -1.14 5.15
CA ALA A 237 -26.63 -1.33 3.80
C ALA A 237 -25.68 -2.20 2.94
N LEU A 238 -24.37 -1.96 3.02
CA LEU A 238 -23.36 -2.76 2.31
C LEU A 238 -23.33 -4.22 2.79
N VAL A 239 -23.48 -4.46 4.10
CA VAL A 239 -23.52 -5.82 4.67
C VAL A 239 -24.81 -6.54 4.27
N GLU A 240 -25.95 -5.84 4.26
CA GLU A 240 -27.24 -6.41 3.84
C GLU A 240 -27.29 -6.73 2.33
N GLU A 241 -26.58 -5.97 1.49
CA GLU A 241 -26.42 -6.24 0.06
C GLU A 241 -25.40 -7.36 -0.25
N SER A 242 -24.59 -7.79 0.74
CA SER A 242 -23.54 -8.79 0.54
C SER A 242 -24.07 -10.22 0.51
N ALA A 243 -23.48 -11.08 -0.33
CA ALA A 243 -23.75 -12.51 -0.33
C ALA A 243 -23.30 -13.19 0.98
N ASP A 244 -22.27 -12.64 1.62
CA ASP A 244 -21.66 -13.17 2.85
C ASP A 244 -22.20 -12.49 4.13
N ARG A 245 -23.44 -11.97 4.07
CA ARG A 245 -24.06 -11.17 5.14
C ARG A 245 -23.94 -11.81 6.53
N ASP A 246 -24.29 -13.08 6.65
CA ASP A 246 -24.34 -13.77 7.95
C ASP A 246 -22.94 -13.94 8.55
N GLU A 247 -21.91 -14.15 7.72
CA GLU A 247 -20.51 -14.20 8.15
C GLU A 247 -20.01 -12.82 8.59
N LEU A 248 -20.30 -11.77 7.82
CA LEU A 248 -19.90 -10.40 8.15
C LEU A 248 -20.55 -9.90 9.45
N LEU A 249 -21.81 -10.26 9.71
CA LEU A 249 -22.49 -9.97 10.96
C LEU A 249 -21.87 -10.74 12.13
N ALA A 250 -21.50 -12.00 11.93
CA ALA A 250 -20.82 -12.81 12.95
C ALA A 250 -19.40 -12.27 13.27
N MET A 251 -18.65 -11.84 12.25
CA MET A 251 -17.32 -11.22 12.44
C MET A 251 -17.42 -9.90 13.20
N ALA A 252 -18.41 -9.07 12.89
CA ALA A 252 -18.65 -7.80 13.57
C ALA A 252 -19.05 -7.96 15.05
N GLN A 253 -19.65 -9.09 15.43
CA GLN A 253 -20.05 -9.41 16.81
C GLN A 253 -18.99 -10.24 17.57
N GLY A 254 -18.12 -10.96 16.85
CA GLY A 254 -17.18 -11.93 17.41
C GLY A 254 -15.75 -11.43 17.60
N GLY A 255 -15.42 -10.22 17.13
CA GLY A 255 -14.05 -9.66 17.23
C GLY A 255 -12.99 -10.44 16.45
N ILE A 256 -13.40 -11.38 15.60
CA ILE A 256 -12.49 -12.13 14.72
C ILE A 256 -12.41 -11.38 13.40
N ILE A 257 -11.25 -10.81 13.13
CA ILE A 257 -11.00 -10.01 11.93
C ILE A 257 -9.74 -10.55 11.26
N ILE A 258 -9.89 -10.90 9.99
CA ILE A 258 -8.89 -11.48 9.09
C ILE A 258 -7.88 -10.41 8.65
#